data_AF-A0A1R0GDT9-F1
#
_entry.id   AF-A0A1R0GDT9-F1
#
_cell.length_a   1.000
_cell.length_b   1.000
_cell.length_c   1.000
_cell.angle_alpha   90.00
_cell.angle_beta   90.00
_cell.angle_gamma   90.00
#
_symmetry.space_group_name_H-M   'P 1'
#
loop_
_entity.id
_entity.type
_entity.pdbx_description
1 polymer ?
#
loop_
_entity_poly.entity_id
_entity_poly.type
_entity_poly.pdbx_seq_one_letter_code
_entity_poly.pdbx_strand_id
1 'polypeptide(L)'
;MDIQIIRKDGEPEYAVLPWAQYQALLKAAGQQQPTPPASTLSQTAAEPDLRPLEQLRSLREAKGLAIEVLARTVGISPSYLGLIESGERQPDAAIRRSLAWELGVAGWRDET
;
A
#
# COMPACT_ATOMS: atom_id res chain seq x y z
N MET A 1 41.44 -1.70 -0.90
CA MET A 1 40.82 -2.57 -1.91
C MET A 1 40.74 -3.95 -1.27
N ASP A 2 39.65 -4.25 -0.56
CA ASP A 2 39.49 -5.50 0.18
C ASP A 2 38.22 -6.18 -0.37
N ILE A 3 38.42 -7.17 -1.23
CA ILE A 3 37.34 -7.99 -1.79
C ILE A 3 37.57 -9.38 -1.19
N GLN A 4 36.60 -9.85 -0.41
CA GLN A 4 36.70 -11.15 0.23
C GLN A 4 36.03 -12.20 -0.65
N ILE A 5 36.77 -13.25 -1.00
CA ILE A 5 36.24 -14.38 -1.77
C ILE A 5 35.98 -15.54 -0.82
N ILE A 6 34.74 -16.02 -0.79
CA ILE A 6 34.34 -17.21 -0.05
C ILE A 6 34.40 -18.39 -1.03
N ARG A 7 35.20 -19.40 -0.68
CA ARG A 7 35.39 -20.60 -1.50
C ARG A 7 34.67 -21.79 -0.88
N LYS A 8 34.08 -22.63 -1.73
CA LYS A 8 33.49 -23.91 -1.36
C LYS A 8 34.06 -24.99 -2.29
N ASP A 9 34.56 -26.07 -1.71
CA ASP A 9 35.23 -27.18 -2.44
C ASP A 9 36.39 -26.74 -3.37
N GLY A 10 37.07 -25.64 -3.01
CA GLY A 10 38.22 -25.12 -3.76
C GLY A 10 37.88 -24.06 -4.82
N GLU A 11 36.60 -23.90 -5.18
CA GLU A 11 36.14 -22.92 -6.16
C GLU A 11 35.56 -21.66 -5.49
N PRO A 12 35.76 -20.47 -6.07
CA PRO A 12 35.18 -19.23 -5.56
C PRO A 12 33.67 -19.21 -5.84
N GLU A 13 32.88 -19.26 -4.77
CA GLU A 13 31.41 -19.29 -4.86
C GLU A 13 30.82 -17.89 -4.66
N TYR A 14 31.38 -17.09 -3.76
CA TYR A 14 30.91 -15.73 -3.48
C TYR A 14 32.04 -14.72 -3.37
N ALA A 15 31.77 -13.48 -3.77
CA ALA A 15 32.63 -12.33 -3.55
C ALA A 15 31.88 -11.27 -2.74
N VAL A 16 32.46 -10.81 -1.64
CA VAL A 16 31.94 -9.71 -0.83
C VAL A 16 32.69 -8.45 -1.23
N LEU A 17 31.95 -7.47 -1.74
CA LEU A 17 32.49 -6.18 -2.17
C LEU A 17 31.92 -5.06 -1.31
N PRO A 18 32.72 -4.01 -1.02
CA PRO A 18 32.19 -2.76 -0.51
C PRO A 18 31.13 -2.20 -1.47
N TRP A 19 30.02 -1.72 -0.89
CA TRP A 19 28.82 -1.35 -1.64
C TRP A 19 29.10 -0.36 -2.80
N ALA A 20 29.93 0.65 -2.55
CA ALA A 20 30.29 1.64 -3.58
C ALA A 20 31.01 1.04 -4.80
N GLN A 21 31.80 -0.03 -4.61
CA GLN A 21 32.53 -0.68 -5.69
C GLN A 21 31.61 -1.57 -6.52
N TYR A 22 30.70 -2.29 -5.87
CA TYR A 22 29.65 -3.04 -6.56
C TYR A 22 28.81 -2.12 -7.46
N GLN A 23 28.42 -0.95 -6.95
CA GLN A 23 27.68 0.05 -7.74
C GLN A 23 28.48 0.58 -8.93
N ALA A 24 29.78 0.82 -8.77
CA ALA A 24 30.65 1.26 -9.86
C ALA A 24 30.78 0.20 -10.96
N LEU A 25 30.87 -1.08 -10.60
CA LEU A 25 30.91 -2.20 -11.55
C LEU A 25 29.62 -2.31 -12.36
N LEU A 26 28.46 -2.17 -11.71
CA LEU A 26 27.17 -2.18 -12.40
C LEU A 26 27.04 -1.03 -13.40
N LYS A 27 27.45 0.18 -12.98
CA LYS A 27 27.46 1.36 -13.86
C LYS A 27 28.40 1.17 -15.05
N ALA A 28 29.59 0.62 -14.84
CA ALA A 28 30.55 0.33 -15.91
C ALA A 28 30.04 -0.76 -16.86
N ALA A 29 29.29 -1.74 -16.34
CA ALA A 29 28.63 -2.78 -17.12
C ALA A 29 27.34 -2.30 -17.83
N GLY A 30 27.00 -1.00 -17.73
CA GLY A 30 25.80 -0.42 -18.34
C GLY A 30 24.48 -0.84 -17.68
N GLN A 31 24.53 -1.49 -16.52
CA GLN A 31 23.37 -1.93 -15.76
C GLN A 31 22.92 -0.81 -14.81
N GLN A 32 21.63 -0.48 -14.79
CA GLN A 32 21.06 0.41 -13.79
C GLN A 32 21.10 -0.27 -12.41
N GLN A 33 21.34 0.52 -11.35
CA GLN A 33 21.52 0.01 -9.98
C GLN A 33 20.42 -0.99 -9.60
N PRO A 34 20.76 -2.14 -8.99
CA PRO A 34 19.77 -3.07 -8.48
C PRO A 34 18.99 -2.36 -7.39
N THR A 35 17.72 -2.13 -7.67
CA THR A 35 16.73 -1.74 -6.68
C THR A 35 16.76 -2.81 -5.58
N PRO A 36 16.89 -2.46 -4.29
CA PRO A 36 16.77 -3.45 -3.22
C PRO A 36 15.43 -4.20 -3.38
N PRO A 37 15.33 -5.48 -2.95
CA PRO A 37 14.13 -6.27 -3.08
C PRO A 37 13.05 -5.78 -2.09
N ALA A 38 12.46 -4.62 -2.38
CA ALA A 38 11.14 -4.27 -1.90
C ALA A 38 10.15 -4.98 -2.82
N SER A 39 9.71 -6.15 -2.37
CA SER A 39 8.49 -6.85 -2.77
C SER A 39 8.13 -6.82 -4.25
N THR A 40 8.46 -7.92 -4.93
CA THR A 40 7.87 -8.38 -6.19
C THR A 40 6.37 -8.70 -6.05
N LEU A 41 5.55 -7.66 -5.83
CA LEU A 41 4.15 -7.66 -6.21
C LEU A 41 3.96 -6.51 -7.20
N SER A 42 4.14 -6.87 -8.47
CA SER A 42 3.56 -6.22 -9.65
C SER A 42 3.28 -4.73 -9.56
N GLN A 43 4.18 -3.95 -10.15
CA GLN A 43 3.83 -2.69 -10.82
C GLN A 43 2.82 -2.98 -11.94
N THR A 44 1.55 -3.11 -11.58
CA THR A 44 0.54 -2.29 -12.25
C THR A 44 0.55 -0.99 -11.47
N ALA A 45 0.85 0.11 -12.14
CA ALA A 45 0.44 1.43 -11.70
C ALA A 45 -1.10 1.45 -11.67
N ALA A 46 -1.69 0.78 -10.69
CA ALA A 46 -2.96 1.21 -10.17
C ALA A 46 -2.54 2.33 -9.23
N GLU A 47 -2.81 3.58 -9.63
CA GLU A 47 -3.23 4.57 -8.66
C GLU A 47 -3.99 3.81 -7.57
N PRO A 48 -3.67 3.97 -6.27
CA PRO A 48 -4.52 3.35 -5.27
C PRO A 48 -5.95 3.74 -5.68
N ASP A 49 -6.82 2.75 -5.93
CA ASP A 49 -8.22 2.99 -6.34
C ASP A 49 -8.92 3.55 -5.12
N LEU A 50 -8.50 4.76 -4.77
CA LEU A 50 -8.94 5.56 -3.67
C LEU A 50 -10.24 6.11 -4.18
N ARG A 51 -11.30 5.63 -3.56
CA ARG A 51 -12.64 6.10 -3.88
C ARG A 51 -12.85 7.42 -3.15
N PRO A 52 -13.49 8.42 -3.77
CA PRO A 52 -13.94 9.59 -3.03
C PRO A 52 -14.90 9.14 -1.92
N LEU A 53 -14.82 9.78 -0.75
CA LEU A 53 -15.67 9.44 0.38
C LEU A 53 -17.16 9.63 0.05
N GLU A 54 -17.49 10.54 -0.89
CA GLU A 54 -18.85 10.75 -1.41
C GLU A 54 -19.47 9.48 -2.03
N GLN A 55 -18.65 8.53 -2.52
CA GLN A 55 -19.13 7.25 -3.04
C GLN A 55 -19.47 6.24 -1.93
N LEU A 56 -19.24 6.56 -0.66
CA LEU A 56 -19.51 5.68 0.48
C LEU A 56 -20.95 5.17 0.46
N ARG A 57 -21.91 6.08 0.25
CA ARG A 57 -23.33 5.74 0.18
C ARG A 57 -23.64 4.77 -0.95
N SER A 58 -23.14 5.05 -2.16
CA SER A 58 -23.36 4.20 -3.32
C SER A 58 -22.73 2.82 -3.15
N LEU A 59 -21.55 2.74 -2.55
CA LEU A 59 -20.87 1.46 -2.25
C LEU A 59 -21.65 0.65 -1.21
N ARG A 60 -22.16 1.30 -0.16
CA ARG A 60 -23.01 0.67 0.84
C ARG A 60 -24.31 0.12 0.21
N GLU A 61 -24.97 0.94 -0.60
CA GLU A 61 -26.22 0.58 -1.29
C GLU A 61 -26.01 -0.54 -2.31
N ALA A 62 -24.89 -0.53 -3.05
CA ALA A 62 -24.53 -1.60 -3.98
C ALA A 62 -24.31 -2.96 -3.28
N LYS A 63 -23.88 -2.95 -2.02
CA LYS A 63 -23.78 -4.16 -1.18
C LYS A 63 -25.10 -4.51 -0.47
N GLY A 64 -26.16 -3.72 -0.65
CA GLY A 64 -27.44 -3.92 0.03
C GLY A 64 -27.37 -3.72 1.55
N LEU A 65 -26.36 -2.99 2.04
CA LEU A 65 -26.15 -2.79 3.47
C LEU A 65 -27.01 -1.62 3.98
N ALA A 66 -27.78 -1.86 5.04
CA ALA A 66 -28.45 -0.78 5.76
C ALA A 66 -27.43 0.08 6.51
N ILE A 67 -27.72 1.37 6.67
CA ILE A 67 -26.84 2.33 7.36
C ILE A 67 -26.52 1.87 8.80
N GLU A 68 -27.52 1.33 9.51
CA GLU A 68 -27.37 0.83 10.88
C GLU A 68 -26.42 -0.36 10.98
N VAL A 69 -26.45 -1.24 9.98
CA VAL A 69 -25.60 -2.43 9.92
C VAL A 69 -24.15 -2.03 9.71
N LEU A 70 -23.87 -1.18 8.72
CA LEU A 70 -22.50 -0.71 8.45
C LEU A 70 -21.95 0.08 9.65
N ALA A 71 -22.75 0.99 10.22
CA ALA A 71 -22.33 1.78 11.37
C ALA A 71 -21.97 0.89 12.57
N ARG A 72 -22.80 -0.13 12.85
CA ARG A 72 -22.56 -1.10 13.92
C ARG A 72 -21.27 -1.89 13.69
N THR A 73 -21.01 -2.36 12.48
CA THR A 73 -19.80 -3.13 12.15
C THR A 73 -18.53 -2.30 12.28
N VAL A 74 -18.59 -1.03 11.86
CA VAL A 74 -17.46 -0.09 11.96
C VAL A 74 -17.26 0.41 13.41
N GLY A 75 -18.28 0.29 14.26
CA GLY A 75 -18.23 0.73 15.66
C GLY A 75 -18.59 2.21 15.85
N ILE A 76 -19.38 2.80 14.95
CA ILE A 76 -19.85 4.18 15.00
C ILE A 76 -21.37 4.27 15.12
N SER A 77 -21.90 5.45 15.46
CA SER A 77 -23.36 5.64 15.51
C SER A 77 -23.94 5.78 14.08
N PRO A 78 -25.18 5.30 13.83
CA PRO A 78 -25.83 5.44 12.52
C PRO A 78 -25.97 6.91 12.08
N SER A 79 -26.27 7.80 13.02
CA SER A 79 -26.32 9.25 12.76
C SER A 79 -24.96 9.81 12.32
N TYR A 80 -23.87 9.33 12.94
CA TYR A 80 -22.52 9.77 12.56
C TYR A 80 -22.14 9.25 11.17
N LEU A 81 -22.48 8.00 10.83
CA LEU A 81 -22.32 7.49 9.47
C LEU A 81 -23.13 8.32 8.46
N GLY A 82 -24.33 8.76 8.81
CA GLY A 82 -25.15 9.65 7.97
C GLY A 82 -24.47 10.99 7.68
N LEU A 83 -23.85 11.60 8.70
CA LEU A 83 -23.07 12.85 8.53
C LEU A 83 -21.83 12.66 7.64
N ILE A 84 -21.25 11.45 7.64
CA ILE A 84 -20.14 11.12 6.75
C ILE A 84 -20.64 10.94 5.32
N GLU A 85 -21.78 10.26 5.12
CA GLU A 85 -22.40 10.08 3.80
C GLU A 85 -22.91 11.38 3.19
N SER A 86 -23.30 12.37 4.01
CA SER A 86 -23.68 13.72 3.53
C SER A 86 -22.49 14.64 3.28
N GLY A 87 -21.27 14.23 3.64
CA GLY A 87 -20.07 15.07 3.57
C GLY A 87 -19.98 16.15 4.64
N GLU A 88 -20.93 16.20 5.60
CA GLU A 88 -20.93 17.17 6.70
C GLU A 88 -19.79 16.91 7.70
N ARG A 89 -19.30 15.67 7.79
CA ARG A 89 -18.22 15.31 8.72
C ARG A 89 -17.20 14.36 8.11
N GLN A 90 -15.92 14.71 8.25
CA GLN A 90 -14.82 13.84 7.85
C GLN A 90 -14.47 12.85 8.98
N PRO A 91 -14.43 11.53 8.70
CA PRO A 91 -14.00 10.52 9.65
C PRO A 91 -12.47 10.54 9.83
N ASP A 92 -12.00 10.06 10.98
CA ASP A 92 -10.59 9.90 11.23
C ASP A 92 -10.00 8.71 10.44
N ALA A 93 -8.67 8.59 10.45
CA ALA A 93 -7.97 7.54 9.70
C ALA A 93 -8.39 6.12 10.11
N ALA A 94 -8.74 5.91 11.39
CA ALA A 94 -9.19 4.61 11.88
C ALA A 94 -10.55 4.23 11.28
N ILE A 95 -11.54 5.13 11.36
CA ILE A 95 -12.87 4.89 10.78
C ILE A 95 -12.80 4.75 9.26
N ARG A 96 -11.98 5.58 8.58
CA ARG A 96 -11.74 5.45 7.14
C ARG A 96 -11.25 4.05 6.77
N ARG A 97 -10.25 3.53 7.50
CA ARG A 97 -9.74 2.17 7.25
C ARG A 97 -10.81 1.11 7.48
N SER A 98 -11.58 1.21 8.56
CA SER A 98 -12.67 0.26 8.83
C SER A 98 -13.76 0.29 7.75
N LEU A 99 -14.18 1.48 7.30
CA LEU A 99 -15.14 1.63 6.20
C LEU A 99 -14.60 1.03 4.90
N ALA A 100 -13.31 1.24 4.61
CA ALA A 100 -12.68 0.69 3.41
C ALA A 100 -12.68 -0.85 3.43
N TRP A 101 -12.35 -1.42 4.59
CA TRP A 101 -12.35 -2.87 4.81
C TRP A 101 -13.74 -3.47 4.61
N GLU A 102 -14.76 -2.91 5.26
CA GLU A 102 -16.14 -3.40 5.18
C GLU A 102 -16.72 -3.30 3.76
N LEU A 103 -16.33 -2.26 3.01
CA LEU A 103 -16.80 -2.07 1.65
C LEU A 103 -15.94 -2.79 0.62
N GLY A 104 -14.75 -3.28 0.99
CA GLY A 104 -13.84 -3.99 0.10
C GLY A 104 -13.12 -3.07 -0.88
N VAL A 105 -12.84 -1.82 -0.47
CA VAL A 105 -12.09 -0.84 -1.26
C VAL A 105 -10.68 -0.66 -0.69
N ALA A 106 -9.73 -0.29 -1.56
CA ALA A 106 -8.33 -0.16 -1.17
C ALA A 106 -8.09 1.01 -0.19
N GLY A 107 -8.92 2.04 -0.25
CA GLY A 107 -8.86 3.20 0.64
C GLY A 107 -9.74 4.35 0.14
N TRP A 108 -9.69 5.46 0.87
CA TRP A 108 -10.42 6.68 0.55
C TRP A 108 -9.45 7.78 0.12
N ARG A 109 -9.86 8.61 -0.84
CA ARG A 109 -9.07 9.79 -1.24
C ARG A 109 -9.01 10.76 -0.07
N ASP A 110 -7.84 11.28 0.24
CA ASP A 110 -7.71 12.42 1.13
C ASP A 110 -8.18 13.67 0.38
N GLU A 111 -9.00 14.48 1.03
CA GLU A 111 -9.30 15.83 0.55
C GLU A 111 -8.14 16.70 1.03
N THR A 112 -7.18 16.94 0.15
CA THR A 112 -6.06 17.87 0.39
C THR A 112 -6.53 19.29 0.56
#